data_AF-A0A6S6U8X2-F1
#
_entry.id   AF-A0A6S6U8X2-F1
#
_cell.length_a   1.000
_cell.length_b   1.000
_cell.length_c   1.000
_cell.angle_alpha   90.00
_cell.angle_beta   90.00
_cell.angle_gamma   90.00
#
_symmetry.space_group_name_H-M   'P 1'
#
loop_
_entity.id
_entity.type
_entity.pdbx_description
1 polymer ?
#
loop_
_entity_poly.entity_id
_entity_poly.type
_entity_poly.pdbx_seq_one_letter_code
_entity_poly.pdbx_strand_id
1 'polypeptide(L)'
;MLKFFYVFMMFMSVGCVSNEVNIPERDRVGKFYLELSETEVKKNMNCTVKYGKNQLWGADGLYHQSWEYTDCGIIFDMTSSEKNATKVVESITLVSPSTLKTDKGIGIGSTENEVINAYKSRWNKGESRDDLFVVDSIFGGILFRLKDGKVEDIFVGAGAE
;
A
#
# COMPACT_ATOMS: atom_id res chain seq x y z
N MET A 1 -65.42 7.41 -34.38
CA MET A 1 -64.48 6.28 -34.56
C MET A 1 -63.07 6.84 -34.59
N LEU A 2 -62.21 6.51 -33.61
CA LEU A 2 -60.92 5.83 -33.80
C LEU A 2 -60.20 5.80 -32.43
N LYS A 3 -59.88 4.58 -31.97
CA LYS A 3 -59.17 4.28 -30.72
C LYS A 3 -57.70 4.64 -30.87
N PHE A 4 -57.07 5.25 -29.87
CA PHE A 4 -55.60 5.30 -29.77
C PHE A 4 -55.11 4.55 -28.54
N PHE A 5 -54.12 3.71 -28.81
CA PHE A 5 -53.55 2.65 -28.02
C PHE A 5 -52.68 3.18 -26.87
N TYR A 6 -52.73 2.44 -25.75
CA TYR A 6 -51.75 2.46 -24.65
C TYR A 6 -50.36 2.08 -25.17
N VAL A 7 -49.33 2.85 -24.80
CA VAL A 7 -47.94 2.37 -24.75
C VAL A 7 -47.39 2.71 -23.38
N PHE A 8 -47.33 1.68 -22.53
CA PHE A 8 -46.72 1.69 -21.21
C PHE A 8 -45.20 1.56 -21.44
N MET A 9 -44.47 2.67 -21.34
CA MET A 9 -43.02 2.69 -21.50
C MET A 9 -42.37 2.20 -20.21
N MET A 10 -42.04 0.91 -20.20
CA MET A 10 -41.31 0.24 -19.13
C MET A 10 -39.86 0.78 -19.10
N PHE A 11 -39.58 1.70 -18.17
CA PHE A 11 -38.22 2.08 -17.83
C PHE A 11 -37.53 0.88 -17.16
N MET A 12 -36.77 0.12 -17.95
CA MET A 12 -35.79 -0.80 -17.40
C MET A 12 -34.65 0.03 -16.80
N SER A 13 -34.62 0.08 -15.46
CA SER A 13 -33.46 0.56 -14.71
C SER A 13 -32.28 -0.34 -15.04
N VAL A 14 -31.30 0.18 -15.78
CA VAL A 14 -29.97 -0.42 -15.89
C VAL A 14 -29.35 -0.35 -14.50
N GLY A 15 -29.48 -1.43 -13.73
CA GLY A 15 -28.69 -1.65 -12.54
C GLY A 15 -27.23 -1.71 -12.97
N CYS A 16 -26.44 -0.72 -12.54
CA CYS A 16 -25.00 -0.79 -12.65
C CYS A 16 -24.54 -1.88 -11.67
N VAL A 17 -24.28 -3.08 -12.18
CA VAL A 17 -23.63 -4.14 -11.41
C VAL A 17 -22.20 -3.68 -11.18
N SER A 18 -21.91 -3.19 -9.97
CA SER A 18 -20.52 -3.03 -9.54
C SER A 18 -19.95 -4.43 -9.40
N ASN A 19 -19.11 -4.84 -10.34
CA ASN A 19 -18.26 -6.00 -10.13
C ASN A 19 -17.35 -5.68 -8.94
N GLU A 20 -17.60 -6.31 -7.80
CA GLU A 20 -16.63 -6.39 -6.72
C GLU A 20 -15.42 -7.12 -7.30
N VAL A 21 -14.39 -6.34 -7.65
CA VAL A 21 -13.11 -6.87 -8.09
C VAL A 21 -12.54 -7.62 -6.89
N ASN A 22 -12.55 -8.95 -6.96
CA ASN A 22 -11.84 -9.80 -6.01
C ASN A 22 -10.34 -9.63 -6.26
N ILE A 23 -9.74 -8.64 -5.58
CA ILE A 23 -8.31 -8.37 -5.63
C ILE A 23 -7.64 -9.43 -4.72
N PRO A 24 -6.62 -10.18 -5.17
CA PRO A 24 -5.87 -11.08 -4.30
C PRO A 24 -5.43 -10.36 -3.01
N GLU A 25 -5.30 -11.09 -1.90
CA GLU A 25 -4.86 -10.57 -0.60
C GLU A 25 -3.44 -10.01 -0.75
N ARG A 26 -3.33 -8.77 -1.20
CA ARG A 26 -2.09 -7.98 -1.21
C ARG A 26 -1.93 -7.41 0.18
N ASP A 27 -0.71 -7.39 0.71
CA ASP A 27 -0.43 -6.68 1.94
C ASP A 27 -0.69 -5.19 1.73
N ARG A 28 -1.75 -4.68 2.37
CA ARG A 28 -2.11 -3.27 2.32
C ARG A 28 -1.71 -2.57 3.60
N VAL A 29 -1.57 -1.26 3.47
CA VAL A 29 -1.55 -0.31 4.57
C VAL A 29 -2.61 0.74 4.29
N GLY A 30 -3.72 0.67 5.03
CA GLY A 30 -4.93 1.43 4.71
C GLY A 30 -5.41 1.14 3.28
N LYS A 31 -5.37 2.15 2.40
CA LYS A 31 -5.78 2.00 0.99
C LYS A 31 -4.62 1.69 0.05
N PHE A 32 -3.39 1.71 0.53
CA PHE A 32 -2.19 1.63 -0.28
C PHE A 32 -1.64 0.20 -0.31
N TYR A 33 -1.10 -0.20 -1.45
CA TYR A 33 -0.51 -1.51 -1.71
C TYR A 33 0.47 -1.38 -2.90
N LEU A 34 1.31 -2.40 -3.09
CA LEU A 34 2.27 -2.44 -4.20
C LEU A 34 1.56 -2.46 -5.56
N GLU A 35 2.22 -1.90 -6.58
CA GLU A 35 1.68 -1.70 -7.93
C GLU A 35 0.50 -0.72 -8.01
N LEU A 36 0.18 0.00 -6.93
CA LEU A 36 -0.83 1.05 -6.97
C LEU A 36 -0.33 2.20 -7.83
N SER A 37 -1.15 2.64 -8.78
CA SER A 37 -0.78 3.74 -9.69
C SER A 37 -0.63 5.06 -8.95
N GLU A 38 0.25 5.93 -9.45
CA GLU A 38 0.41 7.27 -8.89
C GLU A 38 -0.90 8.10 -8.85
N THR A 39 -1.81 7.85 -9.79
CA THR A 39 -3.11 8.54 -9.84
C THR A 39 -3.97 8.12 -8.65
N GLU A 40 -4.00 6.84 -8.32
CA GLU A 40 -4.75 6.36 -7.15
C GLU A 40 -4.04 6.73 -5.83
N VAL A 41 -2.70 6.79 -5.80
CA VAL A 41 -1.98 7.34 -4.63
C VAL A 41 -2.40 8.78 -4.38
N LYS A 42 -2.29 9.65 -5.39
CA LYS A 42 -2.67 11.08 -5.31
C LYS A 42 -4.14 11.26 -4.90
N LYS A 43 -5.04 10.46 -5.45
CA LYS A 43 -6.48 10.51 -5.14
C LYS A 43 -6.80 10.10 -3.71
N ASN A 44 -6.05 9.16 -3.13
CA ASN A 44 -6.27 8.66 -1.78
C ASN A 44 -5.43 9.37 -0.72
N MET A 45 -4.64 10.38 -1.11
CA MET A 45 -3.74 11.10 -0.22
C MET A 45 -4.16 12.56 -0.06
N ASN A 46 -4.39 12.95 1.19
CA ASN A 46 -4.77 14.32 1.54
C ASN A 46 -3.62 15.11 2.19
N CYS A 47 -2.44 14.50 2.24
CA CYS A 47 -1.23 15.01 2.87
C CYS A 47 -0.36 15.76 1.86
N THR A 48 0.55 16.61 2.35
CA THR A 48 1.49 17.34 1.49
C THR A 48 2.64 16.43 1.06
N VAL A 49 2.87 16.34 -0.25
CA VAL A 49 3.97 15.55 -0.81
C VAL A 49 5.24 16.36 -1.00
N LYS A 50 6.38 15.75 -0.68
CA LYS A 50 7.71 16.19 -1.11
C LYS A 50 8.32 15.10 -1.99
N TYR A 51 8.64 15.47 -3.22
CA TYR A 51 9.24 14.56 -4.19
C TYR A 51 10.77 14.55 -4.08
N GLY A 52 11.34 13.35 -4.07
CA GLY A 52 12.77 13.11 -4.25
C GLY A 52 13.21 13.24 -5.70
N LYS A 53 14.49 12.97 -5.94
CA LYS A 53 15.04 12.91 -7.31
C LYS A 53 14.55 11.66 -8.02
N ASN A 54 14.19 11.80 -9.29
CA ASN A 54 13.89 10.66 -10.15
C ASN A 54 15.21 10.08 -10.70
N GLN A 55 15.59 8.88 -10.27
CA GLN A 55 16.90 8.28 -10.54
C GLN A 55 16.76 6.87 -11.09
N LEU A 56 17.53 6.54 -12.13
CA LEU A 56 17.66 5.17 -12.62
C LEU A 56 18.50 4.38 -11.62
N TRP A 57 17.94 3.30 -11.08
CA TRP A 57 18.66 2.39 -10.20
C TRP A 57 19.27 1.26 -11.03
N GLY A 58 20.53 0.93 -10.73
CA GLY A 58 21.28 -0.08 -11.48
C GLY A 58 20.88 -1.52 -11.15
N ALA A 59 20.24 -1.74 -9.99
CA ALA A 59 19.89 -3.07 -9.51
C ALA A 59 18.74 -3.70 -10.31
N ASP A 60 17.72 -2.92 -10.65
CA ASP A 60 16.51 -3.35 -11.35
C ASP A 60 16.31 -2.68 -12.72
N GLY A 61 17.08 -1.61 -13.01
CA GLY A 61 16.94 -0.85 -14.24
C GLY A 61 15.69 0.04 -14.29
N LEU A 62 15.08 0.34 -13.13
CA LEU A 62 13.89 1.19 -13.03
C LEU A 62 14.23 2.61 -12.58
N TYR A 63 13.34 3.55 -12.88
CA TYR A 63 13.40 4.92 -12.40
C TYR A 63 12.65 5.07 -11.07
N HIS A 64 13.38 5.19 -9.98
CA HIS A 64 12.87 5.36 -8.63
C HIS A 64 12.69 6.83 -8.26
N GLN A 65 11.70 7.11 -7.43
CA GLN A 65 11.48 8.41 -6.84
C GLN A 65 10.75 8.27 -5.51
N SER A 66 11.39 8.75 -4.43
CA SER A 66 10.75 8.85 -3.12
C SER A 66 9.65 9.92 -3.12
N TRP A 67 8.47 9.58 -2.61
CA TRP A 67 7.34 10.48 -2.39
C TRP A 67 7.06 10.53 -0.88
N GLU A 68 7.49 11.62 -0.24
CA GLU A 68 7.43 11.79 1.21
C GLU A 68 6.19 12.60 1.61
N TYR A 69 5.28 11.99 2.38
CA TYR A 69 4.12 12.65 2.98
C TYR A 69 4.33 12.77 4.49
N THR A 70 5.21 13.68 4.90
CA THR A 70 5.74 13.77 6.27
C THR A 70 4.67 14.12 7.31
N ASP A 71 3.64 14.86 6.92
CA ASP A 71 2.51 15.26 7.76
C ASP A 71 1.60 14.10 8.16
N CYS A 72 1.61 12.98 7.43
CA CYS A 72 0.92 11.75 7.82
C CYS A 72 1.82 10.51 7.90
N GLY A 73 3.13 10.71 7.94
CA GLY A 73 4.10 9.66 8.24
C GLY A 73 4.13 8.51 7.24
N ILE A 74 3.97 8.79 5.95
CA ILE A 74 4.04 7.78 4.89
C ILE A 74 5.02 8.20 3.81
N ILE A 75 5.83 7.24 3.36
CA ILE A 75 6.79 7.39 2.28
C ILE A 75 6.50 6.29 1.28
N PHE A 76 6.42 6.65 0.00
CA PHE A 76 6.41 5.68 -1.08
C PHE A 76 7.72 5.73 -1.83
N ASP A 77 8.23 4.57 -2.23
CA ASP A 77 9.12 4.52 -3.37
C ASP A 77 8.30 4.21 -4.63
N MET A 78 8.51 5.02 -5.65
CA MET A 78 7.70 5.01 -6.87
C MET A 78 8.57 4.69 -8.09
N THR A 79 8.23 3.63 -8.82
CA THR A 79 9.02 3.12 -9.94
C THR A 79 8.36 3.37 -11.29
N SER A 80 9.17 3.50 -12.34
CA SER A 80 8.72 3.48 -13.75
C SER A 80 9.82 2.92 -14.65
N SER A 81 9.47 2.26 -15.75
CA SER A 81 10.43 1.72 -16.73
C SER A 81 11.17 2.81 -17.52
N GLU A 82 10.58 3.99 -17.64
CA GLU A 82 11.12 5.12 -18.39
C GLU A 82 11.17 6.39 -17.54
N LYS A 83 12.06 7.31 -17.94
CA LYS A 83 12.17 8.61 -17.30
C LYS A 83 10.89 9.41 -17.53
N ASN A 84 10.24 9.83 -16.45
CA ASN A 84 8.99 10.62 -16.44
C ASN A 84 7.73 9.88 -16.93
N ALA A 85 7.77 8.56 -17.07
CA ALA A 85 6.56 7.77 -17.28
C ALA A 85 5.72 7.69 -15.99
N THR A 86 4.47 7.26 -16.15
CA THR A 86 3.56 6.98 -15.02
C THR A 86 4.20 6.00 -14.06
N LYS A 87 4.14 6.33 -12.76
CA LYS A 87 4.74 5.50 -11.72
C LYS A 87 3.74 4.60 -11.01
N VAL A 88 4.27 3.54 -10.41
CA VAL A 88 3.57 2.64 -9.49
C VAL A 88 4.34 2.54 -8.17
N VAL A 89 3.66 2.12 -7.11
CA VAL A 89 4.25 1.90 -5.78
C VAL A 89 5.11 0.63 -5.77
N GLU A 90 6.40 0.78 -5.49
CA GLU A 90 7.35 -0.33 -5.29
C GLU A 90 7.46 -0.71 -3.81
N SER A 91 7.44 0.29 -2.93
CA SER A 91 7.43 0.09 -1.49
C SER A 91 6.68 1.19 -0.76
N ILE A 92 6.26 0.87 0.47
CA ILE A 92 5.54 1.72 1.39
C ILE A 92 6.25 1.67 2.73
N THR A 93 6.61 2.83 3.27
CA THR A 93 7.13 2.95 4.63
C THR A 93 6.20 3.81 5.47
N LEU A 94 5.78 3.30 6.62
CA LEU A 94 5.10 4.05 7.67
C LEU A 94 6.07 4.41 8.79
N VAL A 95 5.94 5.64 9.26
CA VAL A 95 6.60 6.17 10.45
C VAL A 95 5.61 7.04 11.23
N SER A 96 5.95 7.43 12.46
CA SER A 96 5.19 8.47 13.17
C SER A 96 5.11 9.76 12.32
N PRO A 97 3.96 10.45 12.21
CA PRO A 97 2.73 10.30 12.99
C PRO A 97 1.64 9.43 12.33
N SER A 98 1.98 8.49 11.45
CA SER A 98 0.98 7.73 10.71
C SER A 98 0.00 6.99 11.61
N THR A 99 -1.28 7.08 11.26
CA THR A 99 -2.38 6.33 11.90
C THR A 99 -2.84 5.15 11.05
N LEU A 100 -2.20 4.94 9.89
CA LEU A 100 -2.50 3.83 9.01
C LEU A 100 -2.08 2.51 9.64
N LYS A 101 -2.79 1.45 9.24
CA LYS A 101 -2.58 0.10 9.73
C LYS A 101 -2.51 -0.87 8.56
N THR A 102 -1.79 -1.95 8.76
CA THR A 102 -1.87 -3.13 7.90
C THR A 102 -3.26 -3.74 7.95
N ASP A 103 -3.61 -4.60 6.98
CA ASP A 103 -4.90 -5.32 6.97
C ASP A 103 -5.11 -6.21 8.20
N LYS A 104 -4.04 -6.60 8.90
CA LYS A 104 -4.10 -7.33 10.18
C LYS A 104 -4.14 -6.41 11.41
N GLY A 105 -4.34 -5.10 11.22
CA GLY A 105 -4.55 -4.13 12.30
C GLY A 105 -3.29 -3.62 12.99
N ILE A 106 -2.09 -3.97 12.49
CA ILE A 106 -0.81 -3.51 13.03
C ILE A 106 -0.46 -2.14 12.48
N GLY A 107 -0.08 -1.21 13.34
CA GLY A 107 0.36 0.14 12.99
C GLY A 107 1.49 0.63 13.91
N ILE A 108 1.90 1.88 13.74
CA ILE A 108 2.90 2.52 14.62
C ILE A 108 2.41 2.46 16.08
N GLY A 109 3.29 2.03 16.98
CA GLY A 109 3.01 1.87 18.41
C GLY A 109 2.36 0.54 18.81
N SER A 110 1.99 -0.34 17.87
CA SER A 110 1.59 -1.72 18.17
C SER A 110 2.73 -2.45 18.89
N THR A 111 2.40 -3.32 19.83
CA THR A 111 3.36 -4.13 20.57
C THR A 111 3.87 -5.29 19.72
N GLU A 112 5.09 -5.76 19.98
CA GLU A 112 5.65 -6.95 19.34
C GLU A 112 4.71 -8.17 19.44
N ASN A 113 4.07 -8.38 20.60
CA ASN A 113 3.11 -9.47 20.78
C ASN A 113 1.89 -9.36 19.85
N GLU A 114 1.40 -8.15 19.58
CA GLU A 114 0.34 -7.95 18.58
C GLU A 114 0.82 -8.33 17.18
N VAL A 115 2.06 -7.96 16.82
CA VAL A 115 2.68 -8.34 15.53
C VAL A 115 2.79 -9.85 15.41
N ILE A 116 3.33 -10.53 16.42
CA ILE A 116 3.44 -11.99 16.48
C ILE A 116 2.07 -12.63 16.29
N ASN A 117 1.05 -12.17 17.03
CA ASN A 117 -0.28 -12.75 16.94
C ASN A 117 -0.91 -12.58 15.56
N ALA A 118 -0.68 -11.44 14.91
CA ALA A 118 -1.18 -11.14 13.57
C ALA A 118 -0.46 -11.94 12.46
N TYR A 119 0.85 -12.14 12.58
CA TYR A 119 1.71 -12.63 11.48
C TYR A 119 2.47 -13.92 11.75
N LYS A 120 2.26 -14.61 12.88
CA LYS A 120 3.00 -15.84 13.25
C LYS A 120 3.13 -16.90 12.16
N SER A 121 2.14 -17.04 11.28
CA SER A 121 2.15 -18.04 10.19
C SER A 121 3.09 -17.68 9.04
N ARG A 122 3.46 -16.40 8.93
CA ARG A 122 4.36 -15.82 7.93
C ARG A 122 5.66 -15.29 8.55
N TRP A 123 5.87 -15.54 9.84
CA TRP A 123 7.05 -15.03 10.54
C TRP A 123 8.32 -15.74 10.07
N ASN A 124 9.21 -14.99 9.45
CA ASN A 124 10.56 -15.44 9.14
C ASN A 124 11.49 -15.21 10.33
N LYS A 125 11.57 -16.23 11.19
CA LYS A 125 12.43 -16.20 12.38
C LYS A 125 13.93 -16.14 12.06
N GLY A 126 14.34 -16.66 10.90
CA GLY A 126 15.76 -16.72 10.51
C GLY A 126 16.31 -15.34 10.14
N GLU A 127 15.46 -14.45 9.64
CA GLU A 127 15.81 -13.09 9.25
C GLU A 127 15.37 -12.03 10.27
N SER A 128 14.59 -12.44 11.28
CA SER A 128 14.20 -11.56 12.40
C SER A 128 15.32 -11.42 13.42
N ARG A 129 15.35 -10.28 14.10
CA ARG A 129 16.29 -9.92 15.17
C ARG A 129 15.57 -9.06 16.22
N ASP A 130 16.22 -8.74 17.33
CA ASP A 130 15.60 -8.09 18.50
C ASP A 130 14.86 -6.78 18.17
N ASP A 131 15.34 -6.01 17.19
CA ASP A 131 14.73 -4.75 16.74
C ASP A 131 13.94 -4.87 15.44
N LEU A 132 13.75 -6.07 14.89
CA LEU A 132 13.13 -6.27 13.58
C LEU A 132 12.37 -7.59 13.48
N PHE A 133 11.07 -7.48 13.25
CA PHE A 133 10.21 -8.62 12.93
C PHE A 133 9.97 -8.70 11.42
N VAL A 134 10.34 -9.82 10.80
CA VAL A 134 10.23 -10.05 9.35
C VAL A 134 9.07 -10.98 9.03
N VAL A 135 8.17 -10.52 8.15
CA VAL A 135 7.11 -11.30 7.53
C VAL A 135 7.55 -11.69 6.12
N ASP A 136 7.53 -12.99 5.83
CA ASP A 136 8.01 -13.63 4.60
C ASP A 136 9.52 -13.49 4.36
N SER A 137 10.00 -12.36 3.85
CA SER A 137 11.42 -12.15 3.57
C SER A 137 11.87 -10.71 3.78
N ILE A 138 13.11 -10.54 4.21
CA ILE A 138 13.80 -9.25 4.32
C ILE A 138 14.01 -8.59 2.95
N PHE A 139 14.06 -9.36 1.86
CA PHE A 139 14.15 -8.86 0.49
C PHE A 139 12.78 -8.55 -0.14
N GLY A 140 11.70 -9.00 0.50
CA GLY A 140 10.36 -8.90 -0.07
C GLY A 140 9.30 -9.37 0.92
N GLY A 141 8.57 -8.44 1.52
CA GLY A 141 7.60 -8.75 2.55
C GLY A 141 7.21 -7.54 3.39
N ILE A 142 6.89 -7.81 4.67
CA ILE A 142 6.61 -6.77 5.66
C ILE A 142 7.68 -6.80 6.74
N LEU A 143 8.26 -5.65 7.03
CA LEU A 143 9.26 -5.47 8.05
C LEU A 143 8.68 -4.54 9.10
N PHE A 144 8.66 -4.98 10.36
CA PHE A 144 8.30 -4.14 11.50
C PHE A 144 9.55 -3.87 12.32
N ARG A 145 10.09 -2.65 12.31
CA ARG A 145 11.14 -2.29 13.26
C ARG A 145 10.52 -2.00 14.61
N LEU A 146 11.15 -2.53 15.64
CA LEU A 146 10.71 -2.42 17.01
C LEU A 146 11.68 -1.54 17.80
N LYS A 147 11.11 -0.71 18.66
CA LYS A 147 11.81 0.06 19.68
C LYS A 147 11.02 0.03 20.96
N ASP A 148 11.70 -0.31 22.05
CA ASP A 148 11.08 -0.48 23.37
C ASP A 148 9.84 -1.42 23.32
N GLY A 149 9.94 -2.50 22.53
CA GLY A 149 8.89 -3.51 22.36
C GLY A 149 7.67 -3.07 21.54
N LYS A 150 7.77 -1.95 20.82
CA LYS A 150 6.69 -1.38 19.99
C LYS A 150 7.17 -1.06 18.59
N VAL A 151 6.25 -1.14 17.62
CA VAL A 151 6.49 -0.80 16.22
C VAL A 151 6.84 0.69 16.09
N GLU A 152 8.06 0.97 15.65
CA GLU A 152 8.55 2.32 15.33
C GLU A 152 8.37 2.66 13.85
N ASP A 153 8.57 1.66 12.98
CA ASP A 153 8.36 1.76 11.54
C ASP A 153 7.83 0.45 10.94
N ILE A 154 7.14 0.60 9.81
CA ILE A 154 6.61 -0.52 9.02
C ILE A 154 7.07 -0.31 7.58
N PHE A 155 7.71 -1.29 6.99
CA PHE A 155 8.00 -1.32 5.56
C PHE A 155 7.22 -2.45 4.90
N VAL A 156 6.63 -2.18 3.74
CA VAL A 156 5.96 -3.16 2.86
C VAL A 156 6.54 -2.98 1.46
N GLY A 157 7.16 -4.01 0.90
CA GLY A 157 7.76 -3.88 -0.43
C GLY A 157 8.75 -4.97 -0.75
N ALA A 158 9.24 -4.93 -1.99
CA ALA A 158 10.48 -5.57 -2.38
C ALA A 158 11.63 -4.62 -2.08
N GLY A 159 12.62 -5.10 -1.35
CA GLY A 159 13.85 -4.37 -1.05
C GLY A 159 15.03 -5.13 -1.63
N ALA A 160 15.78 -4.49 -2.52
CA ALA A 160 17.17 -4.86 -2.76
C ALA A 160 18.03 -3.95 -1.88
N GLU A 161 18.84 -4.53 -0.98
CA GLU A 161 20.00 -3.82 -0.44
C GLU A 161 21.04 -3.52 -1.52
#